data_AF-A0A5C5VRC9-F1
#
_entry.id   AF-A0A5C5VRC9-F1
#
_cell.length_a   1.000
_cell.length_b   1.000
_cell.length_c   1.000
_cell.angle_alpha   90.00
_cell.angle_beta   90.00
_cell.angle_gamma   90.00
#
_symmetry.space_group_name_H-M   'P 1'
#
loop_
_entity.id
_entity.type
_entity.pdbx_description
1 polymer ?
#
loop_
_entity_poly.entity_id
_entity_poly.type
_entity_poly.pdbx_seq_one_letter_code
_entity_poly.pdbx_strand_id
1 'polypeptide(L)'
;MTPVSSSVSIITMTEASSAPIHRCRVMHALALGLALSPLAACDRDPASSGASSSHAQERRQEMVAPPASKPRYEFAPGLAEKHADIVGFVRQFLETCLAGDYVGYREMVSRRRSPETRERFSRTFHAIERLRIESIETTQIPDLPPPVYIVTSAVEFRPDSKPAFRESRRAIAILVFRELDEWRMAPAPSELQPTDRDEEEDAESQPVLPDYPWDEQGDG
;
A
#
# COMPACT_ATOMS: atom_id res chain seq x y z
N MET A 1 19.69 -4.35 48.68
CA MET A 1 19.04 -4.90 47.47
C MET A 1 19.30 -3.92 46.34
N THR A 2 20.26 -4.25 45.50
CA THR A 2 20.79 -3.40 44.41
C THR A 2 20.21 -3.86 43.06
N PRO A 3 19.88 -2.96 42.13
CA PRO A 3 19.41 -3.34 40.80
C PRO A 3 20.59 -3.79 39.92
N VAL A 4 20.42 -4.92 39.24
CA VAL A 4 21.37 -5.41 38.24
C VAL A 4 21.06 -4.71 36.92
N SER A 5 22.00 -3.84 36.55
CA SER A 5 22.12 -3.19 35.25
C SER A 5 22.72 -4.17 34.26
N SER A 6 22.03 -4.45 33.16
CA SER A 6 22.59 -5.18 32.02
C SER A 6 22.62 -4.27 30.80
N SER A 7 23.72 -3.53 30.69
CA SER A 7 24.21 -2.97 29.44
C SER A 7 24.81 -4.10 28.60
N VAL A 8 24.34 -4.27 27.37
CA VAL A 8 25.13 -4.88 26.30
C VAL A 8 25.00 -4.02 25.06
N SER A 9 26.07 -3.28 24.77
CA SER A 9 26.34 -2.70 23.46
C SER A 9 27.54 -3.43 22.90
N ILE A 10 27.40 -4.09 21.75
CA ILE A 10 28.52 -4.35 20.83
C ILE A 10 28.05 -4.10 19.40
N ILE A 11 28.83 -3.25 18.75
CA ILE A 11 28.80 -2.71 17.40
C ILE A 11 29.57 -3.67 16.47
N THR A 12 29.18 -3.80 15.20
CA THR A 12 30.04 -3.74 13.96
C THR A 12 29.24 -4.24 12.75
N MET A 13 28.81 -3.34 11.86
CA MET A 13 29.44 -2.98 10.59
C MET A 13 29.43 -4.09 9.52
N THR A 14 28.61 -3.90 8.49
CA THR A 14 29.03 -4.16 7.11
C THR A 14 28.36 -3.17 6.15
N GLU A 15 29.24 -2.39 5.56
CA GLU A 15 29.08 -1.36 4.55
C GLU A 15 28.66 -2.02 3.22
N ALA A 16 27.59 -1.54 2.59
CA ALA A 16 27.25 -1.91 1.21
C ALA A 16 26.81 -0.67 0.42
N SER A 17 27.80 -0.13 -0.29
CA SER A 17 27.69 0.41 -1.65
C SER A 17 26.70 1.56 -1.90
N SER A 18 27.21 2.76 -1.61
CA SER A 18 26.77 4.05 -2.15
C SER A 18 26.76 4.04 -3.70
N ALA A 19 25.60 4.32 -4.29
CA ALA A 19 25.50 4.73 -5.70
C ALA A 19 25.41 6.27 -5.78
N PRO A 20 26.13 6.92 -6.71
CA PRO A 20 26.24 8.38 -6.76
C PRO A 20 24.93 9.04 -7.21
N ILE A 21 24.41 9.90 -6.34
CA ILE A 21 23.32 10.84 -6.61
C ILE A 21 23.83 11.89 -7.61
N HIS A 22 23.29 11.88 -8.83
CA HIS A 22 23.45 12.99 -9.77
C HIS A 22 22.75 14.23 -9.22
N ARG A 23 23.54 15.12 -8.62
CA ARG A 23 23.14 16.48 -8.23
C ARG A 23 22.89 17.29 -9.50
N CYS A 24 21.64 17.37 -9.95
CA CYS A 24 21.22 18.41 -10.89
C CYS A 24 21.10 19.73 -10.12
N ARG A 25 22.15 20.55 -10.20
CA ARG A 25 22.10 21.97 -9.86
C ARG A 25 21.19 22.65 -10.88
N VAL A 26 19.97 23.01 -10.50
CA VAL A 26 19.20 24.03 -11.25
C VAL A 26 19.25 25.32 -10.43
N MET A 27 19.86 26.31 -11.06
CA MET A 27 20.16 27.62 -10.55
C MET A 27 18.88 28.37 -10.15
N HIS A 28 18.97 29.07 -9.02
CA HIS A 28 18.13 30.22 -8.71
C HIS A 28 18.25 31.25 -9.84
N ALA A 29 17.12 31.64 -10.44
CA ALA A 29 17.00 32.91 -11.15
C ALA A 29 15.82 33.67 -10.54
N LEU A 30 16.19 34.59 -9.66
CA LEU A 30 15.34 35.60 -9.07
C LEU A 30 15.10 36.68 -10.14
N ALA A 31 13.86 36.84 -10.59
CA ALA A 31 13.46 37.97 -11.42
C ALA A 31 12.13 38.53 -10.92
N LEU A 32 12.27 39.55 -10.09
CA LEU A 32 11.22 40.46 -9.67
C LEU A 32 10.81 41.30 -10.89
N GLY A 33 9.57 41.15 -11.36
CA GLY A 33 9.03 41.89 -12.49
C GLY A 33 7.61 42.35 -12.21
N LEU A 34 7.48 43.48 -11.51
CA LEU A 34 6.24 44.24 -11.40
C LEU A 34 5.96 44.90 -12.76
N ALA A 35 4.92 44.42 -13.45
CA ALA A 35 4.34 45.12 -14.60
C ALA A 35 2.82 45.20 -14.41
N LEU A 36 2.36 46.36 -13.91
CA LEU A 36 0.99 46.85 -14.05
C LEU A 36 0.75 47.19 -15.53
N SER A 37 -0.31 46.66 -16.13
CA SER A 37 -0.88 47.17 -17.38
C SER A 37 -2.36 46.79 -17.55
N PRO A 38 -3.14 47.62 -18.26
CA PRO A 38 -4.56 47.85 -18.01
C PRO A 38 -5.51 46.95 -18.82
N LEU A 39 -6.77 46.97 -18.38
CA LEU A 39 -7.96 46.36 -18.96
C LEU A 39 -8.10 46.69 -20.45
N ALA A 40 -7.84 45.70 -21.31
CA ALA A 40 -8.34 45.66 -22.67
C ALA A 40 -9.50 44.65 -22.71
N ALA A 41 -10.71 45.15 -22.92
CA ALA A 41 -11.90 44.37 -23.21
C ALA A 41 -11.72 43.69 -24.57
N CYS A 42 -11.39 42.40 -24.56
CA CYS A 42 -11.44 41.56 -25.74
C CYS A 42 -12.83 40.90 -25.80
N ASP A 43 -13.56 41.28 -26.85
CA ASP A 43 -14.74 40.58 -27.36
C ASP A 43 -14.40 39.10 -27.53
N ARG A 44 -15.17 38.22 -26.87
CA ARG A 44 -14.91 36.79 -26.81
C ARG A 44 -15.91 36.10 -27.72
N ASP A 45 -15.51 35.91 -28.97
CA ASP A 45 -16.21 35.03 -29.91
C ASP A 45 -16.43 33.64 -29.27
N PRO A 46 -17.65 33.08 -29.28
CA PRO A 46 -17.92 31.72 -28.81
C PRO A 46 -17.48 30.70 -29.87
N ALA A 47 -16.17 30.60 -30.11
CA ALA A 47 -15.61 29.62 -31.00
C ALA A 47 -15.36 28.28 -30.27
N SER A 48 -16.24 27.32 -30.54
CA SER A 48 -15.91 25.90 -30.68
C SER A 48 -15.20 25.23 -29.48
N SER A 49 -15.96 24.98 -28.42
CA SER A 49 -15.67 23.96 -27.39
C SER A 49 -15.68 22.55 -28.00
N GLY A 50 -14.57 22.11 -28.58
CA GLY A 50 -14.44 20.81 -29.25
C GLY A 50 -13.22 19.97 -28.86
N ALA A 51 -12.48 20.33 -27.81
CA ALA A 51 -11.19 19.71 -27.47
C ALA A 51 -11.12 18.94 -26.13
N SER A 52 -12.23 18.76 -25.40
CA SER A 52 -12.23 18.05 -24.11
C SER A 52 -12.63 16.57 -24.17
N SER A 53 -12.89 16.00 -25.35
CA SER A 53 -13.35 14.60 -25.47
C SER A 53 -12.21 13.57 -25.49
N SER A 54 -10.98 13.94 -25.86
CA SER A 54 -9.86 13.00 -25.97
C SER A 54 -9.43 12.45 -24.60
N HIS A 55 -9.19 13.32 -23.63
CA HIS A 55 -8.77 12.91 -22.28
C HIS A 55 -9.85 12.13 -21.52
N ALA A 56 -11.13 12.45 -21.73
CA ALA A 56 -12.24 11.72 -21.11
C ALA A 56 -12.39 10.30 -21.72
N GLN A 57 -12.13 10.15 -23.02
CA GLN A 57 -12.19 8.87 -23.71
C GLN A 57 -10.99 7.98 -23.34
N GLU A 58 -9.80 8.56 -23.20
CA GLU A 58 -8.58 7.85 -22.79
C GLU A 58 -8.71 7.32 -21.35
N ARG A 59 -9.22 8.14 -20.41
CA ARG A 59 -9.52 7.69 -19.04
C ARG A 59 -10.52 6.53 -18.98
N ARG A 60 -11.52 6.49 -19.87
CA ARG A 60 -12.48 5.38 -19.94
C ARG A 60 -11.85 4.08 -20.43
N GLN A 61 -10.87 4.15 -21.33
CA GLN A 61 -10.14 2.97 -21.82
C GLN A 61 -9.17 2.41 -20.78
N GLU A 62 -8.82 3.19 -19.76
CA GLU A 62 -7.92 2.79 -18.68
C GLU A 62 -8.63 2.17 -17.46
N MET A 63 -9.95 2.28 -17.37
CA MET A 63 -10.74 1.57 -16.36
C MET A 63 -10.66 0.05 -16.58
N VAL A 64 -10.48 -0.70 -15.50
CA VAL A 64 -10.57 -2.17 -15.51
C VAL A 64 -12.05 -2.54 -15.38
N ALA A 65 -12.48 -3.54 -16.15
CA ALA A 65 -13.85 -4.05 -16.06
C ALA A 65 -14.14 -4.53 -14.61
N PRO A 66 -15.30 -4.18 -14.03
CA PRO A 66 -15.60 -4.61 -12.67
C PRO A 66 -15.77 -6.13 -12.59
N PRO A 67 -15.34 -6.79 -11.50
CA PRO A 67 -15.61 -8.20 -11.25
C PRO A 67 -17.11 -8.47 -11.08
N ALA A 68 -17.51 -9.74 -11.23
CA ALA A 68 -18.89 -10.18 -11.06
C ALA A 68 -19.50 -9.86 -9.68
N SER A 69 -18.66 -9.78 -8.64
CA SER A 69 -19.04 -9.36 -7.30
C SER A 69 -18.14 -8.21 -6.86
N LYS A 70 -18.69 -7.18 -6.23
CA LYS A 70 -17.91 -6.04 -5.74
C LYS A 70 -17.13 -6.46 -4.48
N PRO A 71 -15.79 -6.34 -4.45
CA PRO A 71 -15.04 -6.65 -3.23
C PRO A 71 -15.41 -5.67 -2.11
N ARG A 72 -15.39 -6.16 -0.87
CA ARG A 72 -15.75 -5.37 0.32
C ARG A 72 -14.52 -4.95 1.08
N TYR A 73 -14.56 -3.78 1.72
CA TYR A 73 -13.51 -3.36 2.63
C TYR A 73 -14.06 -2.86 3.96
N GLU A 74 -13.30 -3.04 5.04
CA GLU A 74 -13.63 -2.54 6.37
C GLU A 74 -12.37 -2.15 7.14
N PHE A 75 -12.52 -1.24 8.10
CA PHE A 75 -11.48 -0.88 9.06
C PHE A 75 -11.74 -1.60 10.38
N ALA A 76 -10.70 -2.08 11.05
CA ALA A 76 -10.83 -2.55 12.43
C ALA A 76 -11.39 -1.45 13.34
N PRO A 77 -12.16 -1.80 14.38
CA PRO A 77 -12.78 -0.83 15.28
C PRO A 77 -11.76 0.14 15.89
N GLY A 78 -12.10 1.43 15.98
CA GLY A 78 -11.25 2.45 16.60
C GLY A 78 -10.14 3.02 15.72
N LEU A 79 -9.83 2.40 14.57
CA LEU A 79 -8.77 2.89 13.68
C LEU A 79 -9.12 4.24 13.03
N ALA A 80 -10.39 4.43 12.66
CA ALA A 80 -10.85 5.64 12.00
C ALA A 80 -10.69 6.88 12.90
N GLU A 81 -10.98 6.71 14.19
CA GLU A 81 -10.89 7.75 15.21
C GLU A 81 -9.43 8.02 15.60
N LYS A 82 -8.62 6.96 15.76
CA LYS A 82 -7.22 7.07 16.19
C LYS A 82 -6.31 7.70 15.13
N HIS A 83 -6.60 7.49 13.84
CA HIS A 83 -5.76 7.91 12.71
C HIS A 83 -6.54 8.75 11.69
N ALA A 84 -7.31 9.72 12.19
CA ALA A 84 -8.22 10.54 11.38
C ALA A 84 -7.51 11.32 10.25
N ASP A 85 -6.21 11.60 10.40
CA ASP A 85 -5.40 12.34 9.43
C ASP A 85 -5.08 11.54 8.15
N ILE A 86 -4.95 10.20 8.26
CA ILE A 86 -4.60 9.32 7.13
C ILE A 86 -5.75 8.45 6.64
N VAL A 87 -6.76 8.19 7.47
CA VAL A 87 -7.89 7.32 7.12
C VAL A 87 -8.65 7.81 5.88
N GLY A 88 -8.75 9.13 5.67
CA GLY A 88 -9.35 9.70 4.46
C GLY A 88 -8.62 9.28 3.19
N PHE A 89 -7.28 9.32 3.21
CA PHE A 89 -6.44 8.87 2.10
C PHE A 89 -6.56 7.36 1.88
N VAL A 90 -6.52 6.55 2.95
CA VAL A 90 -6.66 5.09 2.83
C VAL A 90 -8.02 4.70 2.25
N ARG A 91 -9.11 5.35 2.66
CA ARG A 91 -10.45 5.16 2.07
C ARG A 91 -10.46 5.48 0.58
N GLN A 92 -9.96 6.64 0.21
CA GLN A 92 -9.86 7.06 -1.19
C GLN A 92 -9.05 6.04 -2.02
N PHE A 93 -7.95 5.54 -1.48
CA PHE A 93 -7.12 4.55 -2.14
C PHE A 93 -7.88 3.25 -2.40
N LEU A 94 -8.56 2.72 -1.37
CA LEU A 94 -9.36 1.50 -1.49
C LEU A 94 -10.51 1.68 -2.48
N GLU A 95 -11.21 2.81 -2.42
CA GLU A 95 -12.30 3.12 -3.34
C GLU A 95 -11.83 3.22 -4.79
N THR A 96 -10.67 3.84 -5.02
CA THR A 96 -10.03 3.93 -6.33
C THR A 96 -9.68 2.54 -6.87
N CYS A 97 -9.07 1.69 -6.04
CA CYS A 97 -8.75 0.31 -6.43
C CYS A 97 -10.02 -0.50 -6.72
N LEU A 98 -11.05 -0.36 -5.89
CA LEU A 98 -12.31 -1.11 -6.02
C LEU A 98 -13.20 -0.63 -7.16
N ALA A 99 -12.99 0.60 -7.63
CA ALA A 99 -13.58 1.12 -8.85
C ALA A 99 -12.87 0.60 -10.12
N GLY A 100 -11.74 -0.09 -9.99
CA GLY A 100 -10.90 -0.50 -11.12
C GLY A 100 -10.22 0.68 -11.81
N ASP A 101 -10.07 1.82 -11.13
CA ASP A 101 -9.43 3.02 -11.67
C ASP A 101 -7.91 2.91 -11.56
N TYR A 102 -7.29 2.29 -12.57
CA TYR A 102 -5.84 2.09 -12.61
C TYR A 102 -5.05 3.40 -12.71
N VAL A 103 -5.64 4.43 -13.32
CA VAL A 103 -5.01 5.76 -13.48
C VAL A 103 -4.93 6.44 -12.13
N GLY A 104 -6.08 6.51 -11.44
CA GLY A 104 -6.15 7.04 -10.07
C GLY A 104 -5.23 6.27 -9.13
N TYR A 105 -5.20 4.93 -9.24
CA TYR A 105 -4.25 4.10 -8.50
C TYR A 105 -2.79 4.54 -8.74
N ARG A 106 -2.36 4.67 -10.00
CA ARG A 106 -1.00 5.12 -10.35
C ARG A 106 -0.69 6.52 -9.82
N GLU A 107 -1.68 7.41 -9.81
CA GLU A 107 -1.57 8.76 -9.26
C GLU A 107 -1.43 8.78 -7.73
N MET A 108 -1.79 7.72 -7.00
CA MET A 108 -1.65 7.62 -5.54
C MET A 108 -0.36 6.90 -5.10
N VAL A 109 0.26 6.13 -5.99
CA VAL A 109 1.53 5.45 -5.73
C VAL A 109 2.69 6.47 -5.69
N SER A 110 3.67 6.22 -4.85
CA SER A 110 4.88 7.05 -4.74
C SER A 110 5.67 7.05 -6.05
N ARG A 111 6.24 8.20 -6.39
CA ARG A 111 7.08 8.35 -7.60
C ARG A 111 8.43 7.65 -7.48
N ARG A 112 8.80 7.24 -6.26
CA ARG A 112 10.06 6.54 -5.96
C ARG A 112 10.07 5.08 -6.41
N ARG A 113 8.90 4.49 -6.66
CA ARG A 113 8.74 3.11 -7.14
C ARG A 113 7.91 3.10 -8.41
N SER A 114 8.23 2.18 -9.31
CA SER A 114 7.35 1.93 -10.45
C SER A 114 6.03 1.33 -9.94
N PRO A 115 4.87 1.87 -10.34
CA PRO A 115 3.58 1.27 -10.00
C PRO A 115 3.46 -0.12 -10.65
N GLU A 116 2.63 -0.97 -10.07
CA GLU A 116 2.34 -2.28 -10.65
C GLU A 116 1.74 -2.14 -12.05
N THR A 117 1.99 -3.13 -12.93
CA THR A 117 1.42 -3.11 -14.27
C THR A 117 -0.10 -3.23 -14.24
N ARG A 118 -0.77 -2.74 -15.30
CA ARG A 118 -2.24 -2.80 -15.41
C ARG A 118 -2.75 -4.23 -15.34
N GLU A 119 -2.05 -5.17 -15.98
CA GLU A 119 -2.42 -6.58 -16.01
C GLU A 119 -2.36 -7.20 -14.61
N ARG A 120 -1.33 -6.85 -13.83
CA ARG A 120 -1.21 -7.33 -12.45
C ARG A 120 -2.26 -6.69 -11.56
N PHE A 121 -2.47 -5.38 -11.68
CA PHE A 121 -3.53 -4.67 -10.96
C PHE A 121 -4.91 -5.29 -11.23
N SER A 122 -5.26 -5.49 -12.51
CA SER A 122 -6.53 -6.12 -12.91
C SER A 122 -6.65 -7.53 -12.35
N ARG A 123 -5.60 -8.35 -12.45
CA ARG A 123 -5.60 -9.72 -11.90
C ARG A 123 -5.83 -9.73 -10.40
N THR A 124 -5.15 -8.87 -9.65
CA THR A 124 -5.33 -8.75 -8.19
C THR A 124 -6.72 -8.24 -7.86
N PHE A 125 -7.21 -7.20 -8.56
CA PHE A 125 -8.55 -6.65 -8.35
C PHE A 125 -9.67 -7.69 -8.54
N HIS A 126 -9.57 -8.53 -9.56
CA HIS A 126 -10.53 -9.62 -9.78
C HIS A 126 -10.43 -10.76 -8.78
N ALA A 127 -9.25 -10.94 -8.16
CA ALA A 127 -9.01 -11.99 -7.19
C ALA A 127 -9.50 -11.65 -5.77
N ILE A 128 -9.58 -10.37 -5.42
CA ILE A 128 -9.99 -9.94 -4.07
C ILE A 128 -11.49 -10.19 -3.86
N GLU A 129 -11.80 -10.76 -2.71
CA GLU A 129 -13.16 -10.91 -2.18
C GLU A 129 -13.40 -9.87 -1.06
N ARG A 130 -12.48 -9.82 -0.09
CA ARG A 130 -12.56 -8.94 1.07
C ARG A 130 -11.20 -8.37 1.41
N LEU A 131 -11.21 -7.14 1.93
CA LEU A 131 -10.04 -6.47 2.47
C LEU A 131 -10.37 -5.91 3.85
N ARG A 132 -9.51 -6.15 4.83
CA ARG A 132 -9.67 -5.61 6.18
C ARG A 132 -8.41 -4.87 6.59
N ILE A 133 -8.53 -3.60 6.94
CA ILE A 133 -7.43 -2.84 7.53
C ILE A 133 -7.33 -3.22 9.02
N GLU A 134 -6.25 -3.88 9.39
CA GLU A 134 -6.06 -4.47 10.72
C GLU A 134 -5.36 -3.50 11.68
N SER A 135 -4.31 -2.81 11.22
CA SER A 135 -3.60 -1.83 12.02
C SER A 135 -3.06 -0.67 11.19
N ILE A 136 -2.91 0.48 11.85
CA ILE A 136 -2.20 1.65 11.33
C ILE A 136 -1.22 2.07 12.42
N GLU A 137 0.06 2.09 12.09
CA GLU A 137 1.14 2.39 13.03
C GLU A 137 2.05 3.47 12.47
N THR A 138 2.49 4.40 13.30
CA THR A 138 3.49 5.40 12.91
C THR A 138 4.88 4.78 13.02
N THR A 139 5.68 4.90 11.98
CA THR A 139 7.06 4.41 11.94
C THR A 139 8.02 5.49 11.49
N GLN A 140 9.32 5.22 11.58
CA GLN A 140 10.38 6.05 11.04
C GLN A 140 11.17 5.24 10.02
N ILE A 141 11.20 5.71 8.77
CA ILE A 141 11.99 5.13 7.69
C ILE A 141 13.03 6.18 7.29
N PRO A 142 14.35 5.89 7.37
CA PRO A 142 15.40 6.91 7.20
C PRO A 142 15.30 7.76 5.93
N ASP A 143 14.79 7.19 4.83
CA ASP A 143 14.70 7.87 3.53
C ASP A 143 13.36 8.55 3.25
N LEU A 144 12.39 8.45 4.16
CA LEU A 144 11.05 9.01 3.99
C LEU A 144 10.79 10.16 4.96
N PRO A 145 10.15 11.25 4.49
CA PRO A 145 9.81 12.36 5.37
C PRO A 145 8.70 11.92 6.35
N PRO A 146 8.82 12.22 7.66
CA PRO A 146 7.75 11.97 8.61
C PRO A 146 6.55 12.91 8.38
N PRO A 147 5.33 12.51 8.76
CA PRO A 147 4.99 11.21 9.34
C PRO A 147 4.95 10.09 8.28
N VAL A 148 5.37 8.89 8.69
CA VAL A 148 5.24 7.66 7.90
C VAL A 148 4.33 6.69 8.65
N TYR A 149 3.32 6.18 7.97
CA TYR A 149 2.39 5.18 8.49
C TYR A 149 2.64 3.83 7.84
N ILE A 150 2.61 2.76 8.62
CA ILE A 150 2.48 1.38 8.15
C ILE A 150 1.01 1.01 8.28
N VAL A 151 0.39 0.65 7.17
CA VAL A 151 -0.99 0.17 7.10
C VAL A 151 -0.93 -1.33 6.83
N THR A 152 -1.30 -2.13 7.82
CA THR A 152 -1.39 -3.59 7.70
C THR A 152 -2.81 -3.98 7.37
N SER A 153 -2.97 -4.83 6.37
CA SER A 153 -4.28 -5.30 5.91
C SER A 153 -4.29 -6.80 5.65
N ALA A 154 -5.37 -7.45 6.03
CA ALA A 154 -5.68 -8.80 5.61
C ALA A 154 -6.51 -8.77 4.32
N VAL A 155 -6.08 -9.54 3.34
CA VAL A 155 -6.74 -9.69 2.05
C VAL A 155 -7.24 -11.12 1.94
N GLU A 156 -8.54 -11.28 1.70
CA GLU A 156 -9.17 -12.56 1.40
C GLU A 156 -9.41 -12.64 -0.11
N PHE A 157 -8.94 -13.72 -0.71
CA PHE A 157 -9.09 -14.00 -2.14
C PHE A 157 -10.25 -14.94 -2.39
N ARG A 158 -10.88 -14.77 -3.55
CA ARG A 158 -11.97 -15.64 -4.01
C ARG A 158 -11.48 -17.07 -4.19
N PRO A 159 -12.32 -18.08 -3.92
CA PRO A 159 -11.97 -19.48 -4.10
C PRO A 159 -11.56 -19.81 -5.54
N ASP A 160 -12.18 -19.17 -6.54
CA ASP A 160 -11.89 -19.39 -7.96
C ASP A 160 -10.54 -18.81 -8.40
N SER A 161 -9.94 -17.94 -7.58
CA SER A 161 -8.65 -17.27 -7.87
C SER A 161 -7.44 -18.01 -7.27
N LYS A 162 -7.67 -19.11 -6.54
CA LYS A 162 -6.62 -19.97 -5.94
C LYS A 162 -5.51 -20.44 -6.89
N PRO A 163 -5.73 -20.80 -8.18
CA PRO A 163 -4.59 -21.17 -9.02
C PRO A 163 -3.58 -20.02 -9.24
N ALA A 164 -3.98 -18.76 -9.00
CA ALA A 164 -3.09 -17.61 -9.07
C ALA A 164 -2.47 -17.22 -7.71
N PHE A 165 -3.08 -17.62 -6.59
CA PHE A 165 -2.67 -17.25 -5.22
C PHE A 165 -2.64 -18.49 -4.33
N ARG A 166 -1.46 -18.80 -3.76
CA ARG A 166 -1.24 -20.02 -2.96
C ARG A 166 -2.11 -20.07 -1.70
N GLU A 167 -2.42 -18.92 -1.11
CA GLU A 167 -3.21 -18.80 0.10
C GLU A 167 -4.57 -18.13 -0.18
N SER A 168 -5.59 -18.52 0.58
CA SER A 168 -6.91 -17.87 0.57
C SER A 168 -6.93 -16.54 1.32
N ARG A 169 -6.04 -16.37 2.30
CA ARG A 169 -5.88 -15.14 3.08
C ARG A 169 -4.41 -14.78 3.14
N ARG A 170 -4.11 -13.50 2.95
CA ARG A 170 -2.74 -12.97 3.03
C ARG A 170 -2.72 -11.66 3.77
N ALA A 171 -1.75 -11.48 4.65
CA ALA A 171 -1.48 -10.19 5.27
C ALA A 171 -0.50 -9.39 4.41
N ILE A 172 -0.76 -8.10 4.21
CA ILE A 172 0.14 -7.20 3.47
C ILE A 172 0.30 -5.88 4.23
N ALA A 173 1.51 -5.32 4.19
CA ALA A 173 1.80 -3.99 4.71
C ALA A 173 2.10 -3.00 3.56
N ILE A 174 1.54 -1.80 3.71
CA ILE A 174 1.71 -0.66 2.80
C ILE A 174 2.21 0.54 3.62
N LEU A 175 3.22 1.23 3.11
CA LEU A 175 3.66 2.51 3.67
C LEU A 175 2.84 3.65 3.11
N VAL A 176 2.45 4.60 3.96
CA VAL A 176 1.79 5.84 3.57
C VAL A 176 2.56 7.02 4.15
N PHE A 177 2.95 7.98 3.31
CA PHE A 177 3.79 9.11 3.69
C PHE A 177 3.54 10.30 2.76
N ARG A 178 4.07 11.48 3.12
CA ARG A 178 3.96 12.67 2.27
C ARG A 178 5.09 12.75 1.24
N GLU A 179 4.75 13.01 -0.01
CA GLU A 179 5.70 13.29 -1.09
C GLU A 179 5.21 14.53 -1.84
N LEU A 180 6.00 15.61 -1.81
CA LEU A 180 5.63 16.91 -2.39
C LEU A 180 4.28 17.44 -1.86
N ASP A 181 4.09 17.40 -0.54
CA ASP A 181 2.87 17.82 0.18
C ASP A 181 1.60 17.00 -0.11
N GLU A 182 1.70 15.93 -0.90
CA GLU A 182 0.62 15.00 -1.19
C GLU A 182 0.83 13.66 -0.48
N TRP A 183 -0.25 13.03 -0.03
CA TRP A 183 -0.19 11.67 0.49
C TRP A 183 0.08 10.68 -0.64
N ARG A 184 1.06 9.80 -0.45
CA ARG A 184 1.43 8.74 -1.37
C ARG A 184 1.57 7.43 -0.63
N MET A 185 1.51 6.33 -1.37
CA MET A 185 1.76 5.01 -0.83
C MET A 185 2.81 4.22 -1.59
N ALA A 186 3.45 3.29 -0.90
CA ALA A 186 4.39 2.33 -1.47
C ALA A 186 4.25 0.98 -0.75
N PRO A 187 4.55 -0.15 -1.42
CA PRO A 187 4.63 -1.43 -0.71
C PRO A 187 5.67 -1.34 0.40
N ALA A 188 5.35 -1.91 1.58
CA ALA A 188 6.34 -1.98 2.64
C ALA A 188 7.53 -2.87 2.24
N PRO A 189 8.76 -2.53 2.68
CA PRO A 189 9.93 -3.41 2.57
C PRO A 189 9.64 -4.80 3.13
N SER A 190 10.35 -5.82 2.64
CA SER A 190 10.18 -7.22 3.05
C SER A 190 10.27 -7.42 4.56
N GLU A 191 11.11 -6.63 5.22
CA GLU A 191 11.39 -6.69 6.65
C GLU A 191 10.20 -6.17 7.49
N LEU A 192 9.33 -5.38 6.87
CA LEU A 192 8.13 -4.80 7.48
C LEU A 192 6.84 -5.46 6.97
N GLN A 193 6.94 -6.42 6.05
CA GLN A 193 5.79 -7.22 5.70
C GLN A 193 5.43 -8.08 6.91
N PRO A 194 4.14 -8.22 7.25
CA PRO A 194 3.73 -9.21 8.23
C PRO A 194 4.25 -10.55 7.71
N THR A 195 5.05 -11.24 8.52
CA THR A 195 5.21 -12.68 8.34
C THR A 195 3.80 -13.24 8.33
N ASP A 196 3.45 -14.01 7.29
CA ASP A 196 2.20 -14.75 7.24
C ASP A 196 2.12 -15.46 8.58
N ARG A 197 1.31 -14.89 9.48
CA ARG A 197 1.35 -15.24 10.89
C ARG A 197 0.90 -16.67 10.86
N ASP A 198 1.86 -17.59 11.06
CA ASP A 198 1.64 -19.02 11.11
C ASP A 198 0.31 -19.14 11.81
N GLU A 199 -0.69 -19.60 11.05
CA GLU A 199 -2.07 -19.74 11.51
C GLU A 199 -1.90 -20.33 12.89
N GLU A 200 -2.04 -19.50 13.93
CA GLU A 200 -1.67 -19.89 15.29
C GLU A 200 -2.50 -21.12 15.48
N GLU A 201 -1.77 -22.24 15.43
CA GLU A 201 -2.35 -23.52 15.10
C GLU A 201 -3.53 -23.65 16.02
N ASP A 202 -4.62 -24.23 15.50
CA ASP A 202 -5.52 -24.98 16.34
C ASP A 202 -4.65 -25.97 17.13
N ALA A 203 -4.06 -25.50 18.24
CA ALA A 203 -3.12 -26.19 19.10
C ALA A 203 -3.85 -27.28 19.91
N GLU A 204 -5.05 -27.66 19.45
CA GLU A 204 -5.86 -28.76 19.94
C GLU A 204 -6.09 -29.85 18.89
N SER A 205 -5.52 -29.75 17.68
CA SER A 205 -5.48 -30.88 16.75
C SER A 205 -4.10 -31.53 16.76
N GLN A 206 -3.62 -31.94 17.94
CA GLN A 206 -2.67 -33.06 17.94
C GLN A 206 -3.36 -34.20 17.17
N PRO A 207 -2.75 -34.76 16.10
CA PRO A 207 -3.31 -35.95 15.50
C PRO A 207 -3.41 -36.97 16.62
N VAL A 208 -4.63 -37.37 16.98
CA VAL A 208 -4.86 -38.50 17.86
C VAL A 208 -4.15 -39.66 17.16
N LEU A 209 -2.94 -39.99 17.63
CA LEU A 209 -2.23 -41.17 17.17
C LEU A 209 -3.21 -42.32 17.39
N PRO A 210 -3.61 -43.04 16.33
CA PRO A 210 -4.43 -44.22 16.49
C PRO A 210 -3.73 -45.11 17.50
N ASP A 211 -4.44 -45.48 18.57
CA ASP A 211 -3.90 -46.37 19.58
C ASP A 211 -3.62 -47.71 18.92
N TYR A 212 -2.35 -48.05 18.74
CA TYR A 212 -1.94 -49.19 17.96
C TYR A 212 -1.69 -50.38 18.90
N PRO A 213 -2.44 -51.49 18.77
CA PRO A 213 -2.43 -52.58 19.74
C PRO A 213 -1.12 -53.41 19.77
N TRP A 214 -0.13 -53.08 18.95
CA TRP A 214 1.17 -53.76 18.95
C TRP A 214 2.20 -53.14 19.89
N ASP A 215 1.93 -51.97 20.46
CA ASP A 215 2.84 -51.31 21.42
C ASP A 215 2.80 -51.96 22.82
N GLU A 216 1.83 -52.84 23.10
CA GLU A 216 1.70 -53.55 24.38
C GLU A 216 2.52 -54.86 24.47
N GLN A 217 3.21 -55.27 23.39
CA GLN A 217 3.74 -56.64 23.28
C GLN A 217 5.28 -56.75 23.34
N GLY A 218 5.97 -55.79 23.96
CA GLY A 218 7.44 -55.71 23.88
C GLY A 218 8.16 -55.30 25.15
N ASP A 219 8.02 -56.05 26.24
CA ASP A 219 9.05 -56.13 27.29
C ASP A 219 9.16 -57.58 27.76
N GLY A 220 10.28 -58.22 27.39
CA GLY A 220 10.69 -59.55 27.81
C GLY A 220 11.89 -59.50 28.74
#